data_AF-A0A4Y7Q667-F1
#
_entry.id   AF-A0A4Y7Q667-F1
#
_cell.length_a   1.000
_cell.length_b   1.000
_cell.length_c   1.000
_cell.angle_alpha   90.00
_cell.angle_beta   90.00
_cell.angle_gamma   90.00
#
_symmetry.space_group_name_H-M   'P 1'
#
loop_
_entity.id
_entity.type
_entity.pdbx_description
1 polymer ?
#
loop_
_entity_poly.entity_id
_entity_poly.type
_entity_poly.pdbx_seq_one_letter_code
_entity_poly.pdbx_strand_id
1 'polypeptide(L)'
;HANLWFEDGNIILATSFSVFRVHRGVLSINSPVFADTFSLPQPDTIENTFEGASVVDMCDDDELAHLLHVIYDRRYYRGGSETSFDKISALLRMSTKYQVDDLRNEIISHLALAYPSTLEKYMEAVDPKTQLSLFPSFTGQHFAVAGLARETNANILLPAALWRSSCESMDDILNGIQDLSGSLHRLPETDMRLCV
;
A
#
# COMPACT_ATOMS: atom_id res chain seq x y z
N HIS A 1 -1.04 -9.44 13.52
CA HIS A 1 -2.08 -9.91 12.59
C HIS A 1 -2.31 -11.40 12.79
N ALA A 2 -3.49 -11.94 12.43
CA ALA A 2 -3.72 -13.38 12.52
C ALA A 2 -2.76 -14.10 11.56
N ASN A 3 -2.01 -15.08 12.03
CA ASN A 3 -1.02 -15.76 11.20
C ASN A 3 -1.74 -16.53 10.07
N LEU A 4 -1.46 -16.18 8.81
CA LEU A 4 -1.89 -16.98 7.66
C LEU A 4 -1.06 -18.27 7.66
N TRP A 5 -1.62 -19.31 8.27
CA TRP A 5 -1.00 -20.61 8.38
C TRP A 5 -2.01 -21.68 7.97
N PHE A 6 -1.85 -22.20 6.76
CA PHE A 6 -2.69 -23.25 6.21
C PHE A 6 -1.98 -24.60 6.32
N GLU A 7 -2.64 -25.61 6.88
CA GLU A 7 -2.09 -26.97 7.03
C GLU A 7 -1.72 -27.59 5.67
N ASP A 8 -2.51 -27.31 4.63
CA ASP A 8 -2.30 -27.73 3.24
C ASP A 8 -1.43 -26.77 2.42
N GLY A 9 -0.92 -25.70 3.04
CA GLY A 9 -0.03 -24.75 2.39
C GLY A 9 1.27 -25.40 1.92
N ASN A 10 1.64 -25.13 0.68
CA ASN A 10 2.77 -25.75 -0.03
C ASN A 10 3.98 -24.81 -0.23
N ILE A 11 3.92 -23.60 0.34
CA ILE A 11 5.02 -22.65 0.39
C ILE A 11 4.99 -21.89 1.72
N ILE A 12 6.18 -21.61 2.24
CA ILE A 12 6.39 -20.77 3.41
C ILE A 12 7.06 -19.48 2.94
N LEU A 13 6.44 -18.35 3.24
CA LEU A 13 7.02 -17.03 3.02
C LEU A 13 7.51 -16.51 4.37
N ALA A 14 8.81 -16.28 4.48
CA ALA A 14 9.41 -15.66 5.66
C ALA A 14 9.65 -14.17 5.37
N THR A 15 9.24 -13.30 6.28
CA THR A 15 9.62 -11.87 6.30
C THR A 15 10.50 -11.61 7.52
N SER A 16 10.97 -10.37 7.68
CA SER A 16 11.79 -9.99 8.84
C SER A 16 11.10 -10.21 10.20
N PHE A 17 9.77 -10.20 10.25
CA PHE A 17 9.01 -10.26 11.50
C PHE A 17 7.94 -11.35 11.53
N SER A 18 7.55 -11.90 10.38
CA SER A 18 6.41 -12.82 10.25
C SER A 18 6.73 -13.99 9.34
N VAL A 19 6.07 -15.11 9.56
CA VAL A 19 6.17 -16.30 8.70
C VAL A 19 4.76 -16.73 8.32
N PHE A 20 4.55 -17.01 7.04
CA PHE A 20 3.26 -17.38 6.47
C PHE A 20 3.37 -18.71 5.76
N ARG A 21 2.45 -19.64 6.02
CA ARG A 21 2.33 -20.89 5.26
C ARG A 21 1.09 -20.81 4.39
N VAL A 22 1.29 -20.72 3.08
CA VAL A 22 0.28 -20.35 2.08
C VAL A 22 0.41 -21.23 0.82
N HIS A 23 -0.36 -20.92 -0.22
CA HIS A 23 -0.45 -21.71 -1.45
C HIS A 23 0.19 -20.99 -2.65
N ARG A 24 1.17 -21.64 -3.31
CA ARG A 24 1.83 -21.13 -4.52
C ARG A 24 0.83 -20.76 -5.60
N GLY A 25 -0.10 -21.65 -5.91
CA GLY A 25 -1.09 -21.45 -6.96
C GLY A 25 -2.00 -20.24 -6.72
N VAL A 26 -2.45 -20.04 -5.47
CA VAL A 26 -3.30 -18.88 -5.12
C VAL A 26 -2.54 -17.56 -5.34
N LEU A 27 -1.28 -17.51 -4.91
CA LEU A 27 -0.43 -16.33 -5.10
C LEU A 27 -0.12 -16.09 -6.58
N SER A 28 0.24 -17.12 -7.34
CA SER A 28 0.55 -17.02 -8.77
C SER A 28 -0.66 -16.60 -9.62
N ILE A 29 -1.88 -16.98 -9.24
CA ILE A 29 -3.10 -16.54 -9.93
C ILE A 29 -3.33 -15.03 -9.74
N ASN A 30 -3.01 -14.49 -8.57
CA ASN A 30 -3.26 -13.08 -8.24
C ASN A 30 -2.10 -12.16 -8.60
N SER A 31 -0.90 -12.70 -8.83
CA SER A 31 0.31 -11.93 -9.04
C SER A 31 1.22 -12.63 -10.05
N PRO A 32 1.51 -12.00 -11.21
CA PRO A 32 2.48 -12.53 -12.15
C PRO A 32 3.89 -12.54 -11.53
N VAL A 33 4.22 -11.59 -10.65
CA VAL A 33 5.51 -11.56 -9.95
C VAL A 33 5.69 -12.81 -9.08
N PHE A 34 4.66 -13.24 -8.35
CA PHE A 34 4.72 -14.50 -7.61
C PHE A 34 4.80 -15.71 -8.55
N ALA A 35 4.07 -15.71 -9.66
CA ALA A 35 4.14 -16.77 -10.66
C ALA A 35 5.58 -16.94 -11.20
N ASP A 36 6.21 -15.83 -11.60
CA ASP A 36 7.57 -15.81 -12.10
C ASP A 36 8.56 -16.26 -11.02
N THR A 37 8.45 -15.70 -9.80
CA THR A 37 9.32 -16.04 -8.66
C THR A 37 9.30 -17.53 -8.33
N PHE A 38 8.13 -18.17 -8.46
CA PHE A 38 7.97 -19.59 -8.18
C PHE A 38 8.30 -20.51 -9.37
N SER A 39 8.34 -19.97 -10.58
CA SER A 39 8.71 -20.70 -11.80
C SER A 39 10.22 -20.89 -11.94
N LEU A 40 11.01 -19.98 -11.37
CA LEU A 40 12.46 -20.04 -11.44
C LEU A 40 13.01 -21.19 -10.58
N PRO A 41 13.95 -22.00 -11.11
CA PRO A 41 14.63 -23.00 -10.31
C PRO A 41 15.40 -22.28 -9.20
N GLN A 42 14.98 -22.48 -7.94
CA GLN A 42 15.75 -22.01 -6.81
C GLN A 42 17.05 -22.81 -6.76
N PRO A 43 18.21 -22.17 -6.44
CA PRO A 43 19.46 -22.89 -6.33
C PRO A 43 19.29 -24.04 -5.33
N ASP A 44 19.70 -25.25 -5.74
CA ASP A 44 19.62 -26.51 -4.99
C ASP A 44 20.34 -26.39 -3.64
N THR A 45 19.68 -25.73 -2.69
CA THR A 45 20.09 -25.69 -1.30
C THR A 45 19.14 -26.63 -0.60
N ILE A 46 19.67 -27.79 -0.24
CA ILE A 46 18.99 -28.92 0.43
C ILE A 46 18.30 -28.48 1.75
N GLU A 47 18.46 -27.22 2.17
CA GLU A 47 18.00 -26.62 3.42
C GLU A 47 16.69 -25.81 3.32
N ASN A 48 16.11 -25.60 2.13
CA ASN A 48 14.95 -24.71 1.97
C ASN A 48 13.58 -25.41 2.10
N THR A 49 13.51 -26.57 2.77
CA THR A 49 12.23 -27.26 3.02
C THR A 49 11.98 -27.41 4.51
N PHE A 50 10.91 -26.77 5.00
CA PHE A 50 10.40 -26.95 6.36
C PHE A 50 9.06 -27.66 6.27
N GLU A 51 8.92 -28.80 6.95
CA GLU A 51 7.72 -29.67 6.92
C GLU A 51 7.24 -30.05 5.49
N GLY A 52 8.18 -30.16 4.53
CA GLY A 52 7.86 -30.51 3.15
C GLY A 52 7.35 -29.35 2.28
N ALA A 53 7.30 -28.12 2.81
CA ALA A 53 7.02 -26.91 2.05
C ALA A 53 8.31 -26.12 1.73
N SER A 54 8.38 -25.54 0.53
CA SER A 54 9.51 -24.69 0.12
C SER A 54 9.46 -23.36 0.88
N VAL A 55 10.58 -22.95 1.46
CA VAL A 55 10.74 -21.67 2.18
C VAL A 55 11.31 -20.63 1.21
N VAL A 56 10.67 -19.48 1.14
CA VAL A 56 11.13 -18.33 0.37
C VAL A 56 11.30 -17.15 1.32
N ASP A 57 12.53 -16.68 1.41
CA ASP A 57 12.84 -15.45 2.15
C ASP A 57 12.40 -14.25 1.31
N MET A 58 11.44 -13.52 1.84
CA MET A 58 10.91 -12.33 1.24
C MET A 58 11.69 -11.16 1.84
N CYS A 59 12.42 -10.45 0.99
CA CYS A 59 13.12 -9.22 1.38
C CYS A 59 12.17 -8.09 1.83
N ASP A 60 10.86 -8.36 1.86
CA ASP A 60 9.80 -7.41 2.17
C ASP A 60 9.34 -7.44 3.62
N ASP A 61 8.91 -6.26 4.04
CA ASP A 61 8.46 -5.86 5.36
C ASP A 61 7.06 -6.43 5.73
N ASP A 62 6.62 -6.16 6.95
CA ASP A 62 5.28 -6.37 7.53
C ASP A 62 4.13 -5.94 6.59
N GLU A 63 4.37 -5.01 5.66
CA GLU A 63 3.39 -4.62 4.65
C GLU A 63 2.91 -5.79 3.78
N LEU A 64 3.77 -6.79 3.52
CA LEU A 64 3.40 -7.98 2.75
C LEU A 64 2.24 -8.75 3.40
N ALA A 65 2.14 -8.72 4.73
CA ALA A 65 1.05 -9.34 5.47
C ALA A 65 -0.31 -8.79 5.04
N HIS A 66 -0.42 -7.47 4.79
CA HIS A 66 -1.65 -6.84 4.32
C HIS A 66 -2.07 -7.41 2.97
N LEU A 67 -1.13 -7.53 2.02
CA LEU A 67 -1.41 -8.08 0.69
C LEU A 67 -1.88 -9.54 0.78
N LEU A 68 -1.17 -10.37 1.53
CA LEU A 68 -1.54 -11.78 1.71
C LEU A 68 -2.95 -11.89 2.32
N HIS A 69 -3.27 -11.09 3.33
CA HIS A 69 -4.60 -11.10 3.93
C HIS A 69 -5.71 -10.74 2.94
N VAL A 70 -5.50 -9.78 2.03
CA VAL A 70 -6.51 -9.43 1.01
C VAL A 70 -6.69 -10.55 -0.02
N ILE A 71 -5.60 -11.24 -0.40
CA ILE A 71 -5.65 -12.35 -1.34
C ILE A 71 -6.50 -13.51 -0.77
N TYR A 72 -6.35 -13.82 0.52
CA TYR A 72 -7.07 -14.92 1.17
C TYR A 72 -8.44 -14.53 1.75
N ASP A 73 -8.63 -13.26 2.13
CA ASP A 73 -9.89 -12.75 2.66
C ASP A 73 -10.23 -11.37 2.09
N ARG A 74 -11.13 -11.34 1.08
CA ARG A 74 -11.65 -10.10 0.49
C ARG A 74 -12.50 -9.24 1.44
N ARG A 75 -12.72 -9.66 2.69
CA ARG A 75 -13.30 -8.80 3.74
C ARG A 75 -12.23 -7.95 4.42
N TYR A 76 -10.95 -8.27 4.25
CA TYR A 76 -9.84 -7.54 4.88
C TYR A 76 -9.74 -6.08 4.42
N TYR A 77 -10.06 -5.87 3.15
CA TYR A 77 -10.12 -4.57 2.49
C TYR A 77 -11.23 -4.58 1.44
N ARG A 78 -11.99 -3.49 1.39
CA ARG A 78 -13.00 -3.21 0.35
C ARG A 78 -12.94 -1.73 -0.01
N GLY A 79 -12.92 -1.42 -1.29
CA GLY A 79 -13.00 -0.05 -1.78
C GLY A 79 -14.25 0.66 -1.26
N GLY A 80 -14.09 1.90 -0.77
CA GLY A 80 -15.19 2.74 -0.28
C GLY A 80 -15.61 2.50 1.17
N SER A 81 -15.02 1.53 1.88
CA SER A 81 -15.18 1.40 3.34
C SER A 81 -14.02 2.05 4.08
N GLU A 82 -14.31 2.70 5.21
CA GLU A 82 -13.27 3.28 6.08
C GLU A 82 -12.19 2.24 6.47
N THR A 83 -10.92 2.67 6.41
CA THR A 83 -9.74 1.86 6.75
C THR A 83 -8.71 2.73 7.48
N SER A 84 -7.52 2.19 7.78
CA SER A 84 -6.36 2.99 8.21
C SER A 84 -5.48 3.39 7.03
N PHE A 85 -4.75 4.50 7.19
CA PHE A 85 -3.75 4.94 6.21
C PHE A 85 -2.60 3.94 6.07
N ASP A 86 -2.15 3.34 7.19
CA ASP A 86 -1.10 2.31 7.16
C ASP A 86 -1.52 1.11 6.31
N LYS A 87 -2.75 0.62 6.49
CA LYS A 87 -3.27 -0.50 5.69
C LYS A 87 -3.36 -0.13 4.21
N ILE A 88 -3.94 1.01 3.87
CA ILE A 88 -4.16 1.38 2.45
C ILE A 88 -2.84 1.70 1.74
N SER A 89 -1.88 2.31 2.43
CA SER A 89 -0.53 2.59 1.89
C SER A 89 0.26 1.31 1.66
N ALA A 90 0.30 0.41 2.65
CA ALA A 90 0.91 -0.91 2.51
C ALA A 90 0.30 -1.73 1.37
N LEU A 91 -1.03 -1.77 1.28
CA LEU A 91 -1.72 -2.46 0.19
C LEU A 91 -1.40 -1.83 -1.18
N LEU A 92 -1.32 -0.51 -1.28
CA LEU A 92 -0.97 0.14 -2.54
C LEU A 92 0.48 -0.17 -2.95
N ARG A 93 1.45 -0.08 -2.03
CA ARG A 93 2.84 -0.45 -2.29
C ARG A 93 2.97 -1.90 -2.74
N MET A 94 2.40 -2.81 -1.96
CA MET A 94 2.54 -4.24 -2.21
C MET A 94 1.79 -4.68 -3.47
N SER A 95 0.58 -4.17 -3.72
CA SER A 95 -0.13 -4.45 -4.99
C SER A 95 0.61 -3.89 -6.21
N THR A 96 1.32 -2.77 -6.06
CA THR A 96 2.20 -2.24 -7.12
C THR A 96 3.42 -3.14 -7.34
N LYS A 97 4.11 -3.51 -6.26
CA LYS A 97 5.33 -4.32 -6.30
C LYS A 97 5.07 -5.70 -6.90
N TYR A 98 3.98 -6.34 -6.48
CA TYR A 98 3.59 -7.69 -6.90
C TYR A 98 2.63 -7.69 -8.10
N GLN A 99 2.34 -6.54 -8.71
CA GLN A 99 1.46 -6.41 -9.88
C GLN A 99 0.08 -7.08 -9.67
N VAL A 100 -0.52 -6.83 -8.51
CA VAL A 100 -1.89 -7.25 -8.20
C VAL A 100 -2.83 -6.15 -8.68
N ASP A 101 -2.95 -6.01 -10.00
CA ASP A 101 -3.49 -4.81 -10.66
C ASP A 101 -4.94 -4.49 -10.29
N ASP A 102 -5.81 -5.51 -10.14
CA ASP A 102 -7.20 -5.30 -9.73
C ASP A 102 -7.29 -4.63 -8.35
N LEU A 103 -6.49 -5.11 -7.41
CA LEU A 103 -6.43 -4.54 -6.05
C LEU A 103 -5.82 -3.13 -6.09
N ARG A 104 -4.74 -2.95 -6.87
CA ARG A 104 -4.10 -1.64 -7.04
C ARG A 104 -5.10 -0.60 -7.58
N ASN A 105 -5.85 -0.96 -8.62
CA ASN A 105 -6.85 -0.07 -9.23
C ASN A 105 -8.00 0.23 -8.28
N GLU A 106 -8.46 -0.76 -7.50
CA GLU A 106 -9.46 -0.58 -6.45
C GLU A 106 -8.98 0.45 -5.39
N ILE A 107 -7.73 0.32 -4.93
CA ILE A 107 -7.15 1.22 -3.93
C ILE A 107 -6.98 2.64 -4.47
N ILE A 108 -6.47 2.78 -5.69
CA ILE A 108 -6.33 4.10 -6.33
C ILE A 108 -7.71 4.75 -6.49
N SER A 109 -8.72 3.99 -6.92
CA SER A 109 -10.10 4.49 -7.06
C SER A 109 -10.67 4.93 -5.71
N HIS A 110 -10.37 4.19 -4.64
CA HIS A 110 -10.77 4.53 -3.29
C HIS A 110 -10.11 5.84 -2.82
N LEU A 111 -8.78 5.97 -2.96
CA LEU A 111 -8.06 7.21 -2.60
C LEU A 111 -8.49 8.41 -3.45
N ALA A 112 -8.83 8.19 -4.72
CA ALA A 112 -9.28 9.24 -5.63
C ALA A 112 -10.64 9.86 -5.24
N LEU A 113 -11.40 9.24 -4.33
CA LEU A 113 -12.60 9.84 -3.74
C LEU A 113 -12.27 11.08 -2.90
N ALA A 114 -11.10 11.10 -2.25
CA ALA A 114 -10.62 12.25 -1.47
C ALA A 114 -9.55 13.09 -2.21
N TYR A 115 -8.81 12.44 -3.11
CA TYR A 115 -7.72 13.03 -3.89
C TYR A 115 -7.94 12.86 -5.41
N PRO A 116 -8.97 13.49 -5.98
CA PRO A 116 -9.25 13.38 -7.41
C PRO A 116 -8.27 14.20 -8.25
N SER A 117 -8.22 13.91 -9.55
CA SER A 117 -7.35 14.59 -10.51
C SER A 117 -7.95 15.84 -11.17
N THR A 118 -9.24 16.12 -10.96
CA THR A 118 -9.98 17.21 -11.61
C THR A 118 -10.59 18.15 -10.56
N LEU A 119 -10.66 19.44 -10.88
CA LEU A 119 -11.21 20.45 -9.97
C LEU A 119 -12.68 20.18 -9.62
N GLU A 120 -13.49 19.75 -10.59
CA GLU A 120 -14.92 19.48 -10.41
C GLU A 120 -15.13 18.41 -9.33
N LYS A 121 -14.45 17.26 -9.48
CA LYS A 121 -14.48 16.18 -8.48
C LYS A 121 -13.87 16.61 -7.15
N TYR A 122 -12.85 17.48 -7.15
CA TYR A 122 -12.28 17.99 -5.91
C TYR A 122 -13.31 18.80 -5.13
N MET A 123 -14.08 19.66 -5.81
CA MET A 123 -15.16 20.43 -5.20
C MET A 123 -16.24 19.51 -4.60
N GLU A 124 -16.57 18.40 -5.25
CA GLU A 124 -17.47 17.37 -4.70
C GLU A 124 -16.86 16.66 -3.48
N ALA A 125 -15.56 16.37 -3.50
CA ALA A 125 -14.87 15.66 -2.41
C ALA A 125 -14.75 16.50 -1.12
N VAL A 126 -14.73 17.84 -1.24
CA VAL A 126 -14.65 18.77 -0.09
C VAL A 126 -16.01 19.30 0.34
N ASP A 127 -17.10 19.02 -0.39
CA ASP A 127 -18.44 19.40 0.05
C ASP A 127 -18.79 18.59 1.32
N PRO A 128 -19.08 19.26 2.46
CA PRO A 128 -19.40 18.59 3.72
C PRO A 128 -20.58 17.61 3.63
N LYS A 129 -21.45 17.72 2.61
CA LYS A 129 -22.59 16.82 2.39
C LYS A 129 -22.20 15.49 1.73
N THR A 130 -21.10 15.47 0.99
CA THR A 130 -20.62 14.32 0.20
C THR A 130 -19.25 13.84 0.66
N GLN A 131 -18.63 14.52 1.63
CA GLN A 131 -17.33 14.17 2.17
C GLN A 131 -17.34 12.74 2.74
N LEU A 132 -16.48 11.89 2.20
CA LEU A 132 -16.25 10.53 2.68
C LEU A 132 -15.02 10.51 3.58
N SER A 133 -15.14 9.90 4.76
CA SER A 133 -13.98 9.56 5.58
C SER A 133 -13.41 8.23 5.12
N LEU A 134 -12.31 8.29 4.35
CA LEU A 134 -11.62 7.08 3.87
C LEU A 134 -10.79 6.43 4.99
N PHE A 135 -10.23 7.28 5.84
CA PHE A 135 -9.45 6.93 7.02
C PHE A 135 -9.41 8.14 7.97
N PRO A 136 -9.14 7.93 9.27
CA PRO A 136 -9.00 9.02 10.23
C PRO A 136 -7.93 10.03 9.79
N SER A 137 -8.26 11.32 9.84
CA SER A 137 -7.32 12.38 9.47
C SER A 137 -6.14 12.45 10.43
N PHE A 138 -4.95 12.75 9.90
CA PHE A 138 -3.73 12.89 10.68
C PHE A 138 -2.84 14.02 10.16
N THR A 139 -1.96 14.50 11.03
CA THR A 139 -1.01 15.59 10.75
C THR A 139 -0.01 15.15 9.67
N GLY A 140 0.13 15.91 8.59
CA GLY A 140 1.00 15.56 7.46
C GLY A 140 0.37 14.62 6.42
N GLN A 141 -0.93 14.31 6.54
CA GLN A 141 -1.64 13.40 5.64
C GLN A 141 -1.46 13.73 4.14
N HIS A 142 -1.51 15.00 3.76
CA HIS A 142 -1.42 15.39 2.35
C HIS A 142 -0.03 15.10 1.78
N PHE A 143 1.02 15.28 2.58
CA PHE A 143 2.40 14.98 2.20
C PHE A 143 2.59 13.46 2.08
N ALA A 144 2.03 12.71 3.03
CA ALA A 144 2.06 11.25 3.01
C ALA A 144 1.37 10.67 1.75
N VAL A 145 0.21 11.21 1.37
CA VAL A 145 -0.49 10.80 0.14
C VAL A 145 0.29 11.18 -1.12
N ALA A 146 0.89 12.38 -1.17
CA ALA A 146 1.72 12.78 -2.30
C ALA A 146 2.95 11.88 -2.46
N GLY A 147 3.65 11.59 -1.35
CA GLY A 147 4.78 10.67 -1.32
C GLY A 147 4.40 9.26 -1.78
N LEU A 148 3.30 8.71 -1.23
CA LEU A 148 2.78 7.41 -1.63
C LEU A 148 2.40 7.37 -3.12
N ALA A 149 1.80 8.44 -3.64
CA ALA A 149 1.43 8.53 -5.05
C ALA A 149 2.65 8.53 -5.97
N ARG A 150 3.74 9.21 -5.58
CA ARG A 150 5.01 9.17 -6.31
C ARG A 150 5.66 7.79 -6.25
N GLU A 151 5.78 7.23 -5.05
CA GLU A 151 6.37 5.91 -4.81
C GLU A 151 5.70 4.81 -5.64
N THR A 152 4.37 4.88 -5.75
CA THR A 152 3.57 3.85 -6.40
C THR A 152 3.11 4.23 -7.80
N ASN A 153 3.59 5.34 -8.38
CA ASN A 153 3.15 5.85 -9.68
C ASN A 153 1.61 6.05 -9.80
N ALA A 154 0.93 6.34 -8.69
CA ALA A 154 -0.51 6.63 -8.66
C ALA A 154 -0.79 8.10 -8.99
N ASN A 155 -0.38 8.54 -10.19
CA ASN A 155 -0.35 9.95 -10.59
C ASN A 155 -1.71 10.67 -10.52
N ILE A 156 -2.82 9.94 -10.58
CA ILE A 156 -4.17 10.50 -10.47
C ILE A 156 -4.43 11.19 -9.12
N LEU A 157 -3.68 10.82 -8.08
CA LEU A 157 -3.82 11.37 -6.73
C LEU A 157 -3.07 12.69 -6.55
N LEU A 158 -2.06 12.95 -7.40
CA LEU A 158 -1.12 14.06 -7.22
C LEU A 158 -1.75 15.44 -7.27
N PRO A 159 -2.67 15.79 -8.20
CA PRO A 159 -3.19 17.16 -8.30
C PRO A 159 -3.81 17.66 -7.00
N ALA A 160 -4.76 16.89 -6.43
CA ALA A 160 -5.37 17.25 -5.16
C ALA A 160 -4.40 17.14 -3.98
N ALA A 161 -3.51 16.13 -3.97
CA ALA A 161 -2.58 15.95 -2.86
C ALA A 161 -1.57 17.11 -2.77
N LEU A 162 -1.01 17.54 -3.90
CA LEU A 162 -0.07 18.65 -3.96
C LEU A 162 -0.74 19.99 -3.69
N TRP A 163 -1.94 20.24 -4.25
CA TRP A 163 -2.71 21.45 -3.94
C TRP A 163 -3.00 21.60 -2.44
N ARG A 164 -3.44 20.51 -1.78
CA ARG A 164 -3.66 20.54 -0.33
C ARG A 164 -2.35 20.71 0.43
N SER A 165 -1.26 20.13 -0.06
CA SER A 165 0.07 20.26 0.54
C SER A 165 0.60 21.70 0.45
N SER A 166 0.32 22.42 -0.65
CA SER A 166 0.70 23.83 -0.81
C SER A 166 -0.10 24.80 0.08
N CYS A 167 -1.12 24.31 0.77
CA CYS A 167 -1.88 25.10 1.74
C CYS A 167 -1.27 25.06 3.15
N GLU A 168 -0.25 24.24 3.39
CA GLU A 168 0.49 24.17 4.66
C GLU A 168 1.47 25.34 4.81
N SER A 169 2.04 25.52 6.00
CA SER A 169 3.01 26.62 6.22
C SER A 169 4.30 26.39 5.42
N MET A 170 4.98 27.49 5.07
CA MET A 170 6.27 27.42 4.38
C MET A 170 7.32 26.60 5.17
N ASP A 171 7.29 26.68 6.50
CA ASP A 171 8.19 25.91 7.36
C ASP A 171 7.88 24.40 7.27
N ASP A 172 6.58 24.05 7.31
CA ASP A 172 6.12 22.67 7.16
C ASP A 172 6.48 22.10 5.79
N ILE A 173 6.27 22.86 4.71
CA ILE A 173 6.60 22.44 3.33
C ILE A 173 8.09 22.13 3.19
N LEU A 174 8.96 22.95 3.80
CA LEU A 174 10.42 22.80 3.69
C LEU A 174 11.00 21.73 4.63
N ASN A 175 10.49 21.64 5.86
CA ASN A 175 11.07 20.80 6.90
C ASN A 175 10.35 19.46 7.09
N GLY A 176 9.13 19.35 6.58
CA GLY A 176 8.19 18.26 6.81
C GLY A 176 7.36 18.46 8.08
N ILE A 177 6.31 17.66 8.18
CA ILE A 177 5.34 17.71 9.27
C ILE A 177 5.53 16.46 10.13
N GLN A 178 5.78 16.65 11.43
CA GLN A 178 5.86 15.54 12.38
C GLN A 178 4.48 15.27 13.01
N ASP A 179 4.02 14.03 12.95
CA ASP A 179 2.78 13.63 13.60
C ASP A 179 2.96 13.24 15.07
N LEU A 180 1.84 12.95 15.74
CA LEU A 180 1.82 12.58 17.16
C LEU A 180 2.55 11.27 17.49
N SER A 181 2.78 10.41 16.50
CA SER A 181 3.56 9.17 16.64
C SER A 181 5.07 9.43 16.52
N GLY A 182 5.47 10.64 16.15
CA GLY A 182 6.85 11.00 15.86
C GLY A 182 7.26 10.75 14.41
N SER A 183 6.36 10.25 13.56
CA SER A 183 6.62 10.01 12.14
C SER A 183 6.70 11.34 11.40
N LEU A 184 7.74 11.48 10.57
CA LEU A 184 8.00 12.69 9.81
C LEU A 184 7.54 12.52 8.36
N HIS A 185 6.52 13.30 7.98
CA HIS A 185 5.98 13.32 6.63
C HIS A 185 6.61 14.44 5.83
N ARG A 186 7.28 14.11 4.72
CA ARG A 186 7.95 15.08 3.85
C ARG A 186 7.48 14.95 2.41
N LEU A 187 7.34 16.08 1.74
CA LEU A 187 7.17 16.10 0.30
C LEU A 187 8.48 15.65 -0.38
N PRO A 188 8.39 14.93 -1.50
CA PRO A 188 9.52 14.73 -2.39
C PRO A 188 10.12 16.07 -2.82
N GLU A 189 11.45 16.15 -3.01
CA GLU A 189 12.12 17.42 -3.33
C GLU A 189 11.61 18.08 -4.62
N THR A 190 11.22 17.27 -5.60
CA THR A 190 10.59 17.75 -6.84
C THR A 190 9.25 18.43 -6.60
N ASP A 191 8.53 18.02 -5.56
CA ASP A 191 7.18 18.47 -5.26
C ASP A 191 7.18 19.63 -4.26
N MET A 192 8.21 19.74 -3.40
CA MET A 192 8.40 20.91 -2.54
C MET A 192 8.40 22.20 -3.37
N ARG A 193 9.12 22.24 -4.49
CA ARG A 193 9.16 23.42 -5.38
C ARG A 193 7.84 23.75 -6.06
N LEU A 194 6.92 22.78 -6.16
CA LEU A 194 5.58 23.01 -6.70
C LEU A 194 4.62 23.57 -5.65
N CYS A 195 4.95 23.41 -4.37
CA CYS A 195 4.10 23.78 -3.24
C CYS A 195 4.49 25.10 -2.57
N VAL A 196 5.69 25.61 -2.83
CA VAL A 196 6.19 26.94 -2.42
C VAL A 196 5.78 27.99 -3.46
#